data_AF-A0A7T2WPP9-F1
#
_entry.id   AF-A0A7T2WPP9-F1
#
_cell.length_a   1.000
_cell.length_b   1.000
_cell.length_c   1.000
_cell.angle_alpha   90.00
_cell.angle_beta   90.00
_cell.angle_gamma   90.00
#
_symmetry.space_group_name_H-M   'P 1'
#
loop_
_entity.id
_entity.type
_entity.pdbx_description
1 polymer ?
#
loop_
_entity_poly.entity_id
_entity_poly.type
_entity_poly.pdbx_seq_one_letter_code
_entity_poly.pdbx_strand_id
1 'polypeptide(L)'
;MAQAHPHPSATGESSSPSQKTGPTRESAADRREWRKMRRHIRPTTMWDVPLRLLIASVVLGLLTPLVDRGLAQVFSPYPDLDSGSVASLLGIISGAMVTLAGLAFAALTTAMSLGITTMSVRLAPLLQSDRVVQWALGSFVATFVYSLLIALSIALGEDSYKPWTGTVGAVLVTLACAVMFLAFVVRVCTLLNSGALLRRLARDGWEALRFSPDRFHTHAVAVSERSVPDGHLVRRRHYGSGGDALLAVNTPRLLDFEDAWRCTIELVPTVGTPVPVHTLLFRTSEALTSRQEAELEKAVAFGDIESPENGPFGAIRTISDIALKALSPAVNDPSRAVQALDQIEAILIRLSPMIDAQEKELASRPDASVLRDWMRSWAEYVAAATDEIRQFGTTSIQIQRRLRALFADLASICPGSQQEALSERVAVLDRGIDRWWDDPLDRRLAAVVDPEGIGGAERD
;
A
#
# COMPACT_ATOMS: atom_id res chain seq x y z
N MET A 1 6.18 -2.73 94.74
CA MET A 1 6.81 -1.40 94.59
C MET A 1 6.77 -1.03 93.12
N ALA A 2 6.33 0.18 92.83
CA ALA A 2 6.07 0.73 91.51
C ALA A 2 7.34 0.90 90.65
N GLN A 3 7.21 0.76 89.34
CA GLN A 3 7.47 1.85 88.36
C GLN A 3 7.17 1.38 86.93
N ALA A 4 6.72 2.34 86.12
CA ALA A 4 6.17 2.18 84.78
C ALA A 4 7.06 2.85 83.70
N HIS A 5 6.81 2.43 82.45
CA HIS A 5 7.08 3.07 81.14
C HIS A 5 8.49 2.98 80.51
N PRO A 6 8.64 3.17 79.16
CA PRO A 6 7.76 2.79 78.03
C PRO A 6 8.50 2.26 76.76
N HIS A 7 7.72 1.90 75.72
CA HIS A 7 8.04 1.46 74.35
C HIS A 7 9.16 2.22 73.58
N PRO A 8 9.72 1.56 72.55
CA PRO A 8 9.91 2.22 71.25
C PRO A 8 9.38 1.43 70.03
N SER A 9 9.12 2.24 69.00
CA SER A 9 8.54 2.05 67.68
C SER A 9 9.25 1.05 66.76
N ALA A 10 8.46 0.24 66.03
CA ALA A 10 8.91 -0.58 64.91
C ALA A 10 8.83 0.20 63.58
N THR A 11 9.98 0.52 63.00
CA THR A 11 10.13 0.91 61.59
C THR A 11 10.69 -0.29 60.84
N GLY A 12 9.81 -1.06 60.21
CA GLY A 12 10.19 -2.12 59.27
C GLY A 12 10.24 -1.54 57.86
N GLU A 13 11.43 -1.31 57.33
CA GLU A 13 11.67 -1.06 55.91
C GLU A 13 11.27 -2.30 55.10
N SER A 14 10.21 -2.22 54.31
CA SER A 14 9.90 -3.20 53.28
C SER A 14 10.70 -2.87 52.02
N SER A 15 11.81 -3.58 51.82
CA SER A 15 12.54 -3.58 50.57
C SER A 15 11.70 -4.23 49.46
N SER A 16 11.12 -3.39 48.59
CA SER A 16 10.47 -3.82 47.33
C SER A 16 11.48 -4.59 46.45
N PRO A 17 11.14 -5.79 45.93
CA PRO A 17 11.99 -6.46 44.97
C PRO A 17 11.97 -5.70 43.65
N SER A 18 13.15 -5.27 43.19
CA SER A 18 13.35 -4.58 41.92
C SER A 18 12.77 -5.41 40.76
N GLN A 19 11.74 -4.87 40.11
CA GLN A 19 11.16 -5.38 38.86
C GLN A 19 12.25 -5.38 37.77
N LYS A 20 12.83 -6.54 37.48
CA LYS A 20 13.61 -6.73 36.24
C LYS A 20 12.61 -6.93 35.09
N THR A 21 12.20 -5.84 34.46
CA THR A 21 11.58 -5.89 33.13
C THR A 21 12.60 -6.48 32.16
N GLY A 22 12.21 -7.47 31.35
CA GLY A 22 13.05 -7.97 30.27
C GLY A 22 13.50 -6.86 29.32
N PRO A 23 14.52 -7.10 28.47
CA PRO A 23 14.91 -6.12 27.46
C PRO A 23 13.71 -5.81 26.54
N THR A 24 13.40 -4.51 26.38
CA THR A 24 12.35 -4.05 25.46
C THR A 24 12.67 -4.51 24.04
N ARG A 25 11.71 -5.18 23.39
CA ARG A 25 11.83 -5.73 22.04
C ARG A 25 11.70 -4.65 20.98
N GLU A 26 10.83 -3.65 21.20
CA GLU A 26 10.68 -2.54 20.26
C GLU A 26 11.91 -1.61 20.29
N SER A 27 12.73 -1.67 19.24
CA SER A 27 13.88 -0.80 19.09
C SER A 27 13.50 0.61 18.65
N ALA A 28 14.44 1.56 18.76
CA ALA A 28 14.25 2.91 18.23
C ALA A 28 14.11 2.93 16.69
N ALA A 29 14.67 1.93 16.00
CA ALA A 29 14.49 1.76 14.56
C ALA A 29 13.04 1.34 14.25
N ASP A 30 12.49 0.39 15.01
CA ASP A 30 11.12 -0.10 14.83
C ASP A 30 10.09 1.01 15.07
N ARG A 31 10.31 1.85 16.08
CA ARG A 31 9.48 3.05 16.30
C ARG A 31 9.49 4.01 15.10
N ARG A 32 10.62 4.14 14.40
CA ARG A 32 10.73 4.99 13.21
C ARG A 32 10.03 4.35 12.01
N GLU A 33 10.24 3.06 11.80
CA GLU A 33 9.57 2.31 10.73
C GLU A 33 8.05 2.25 10.94
N TRP A 34 7.57 2.02 12.16
CA TRP A 34 6.13 2.08 12.49
C TRP A 34 5.51 3.43 12.18
N ARG A 35 6.23 4.53 12.45
CA ARG A 35 5.76 5.88 12.08
C ARG A 35 5.74 6.11 10.58
N LYS A 36 6.69 5.55 9.82
CA LYS A 36 6.70 5.61 8.36
C LYS A 36 5.52 4.79 7.79
N MET A 37 5.34 3.56 8.27
CA MET A 37 4.23 2.69 7.89
C MET A 37 2.87 3.33 8.15
N ARG A 38 2.64 3.87 9.35
CA ARG A 38 1.39 4.60 9.67
C ARG A 38 1.15 5.84 8.81
N ARG A 39 2.21 6.45 8.25
CA ARG A 39 2.06 7.55 7.29
C ARG A 39 1.80 7.02 5.88
N HIS A 40 2.34 5.87 5.53
CA HIS A 40 2.14 5.21 4.24
C HIS A 40 0.71 4.69 4.08
N ILE A 41 0.13 4.10 5.13
CA ILE A 41 -1.24 3.60 5.16
C ILE A 41 -2.29 4.73 5.05
N ARG A 42 -1.92 5.98 5.35
CA ARG A 42 -2.85 7.10 5.20
C ARG A 42 -3.14 7.33 3.72
N PRO A 43 -4.40 7.56 3.34
CA PRO A 43 -4.76 7.79 1.95
C PRO A 43 -3.94 8.95 1.39
N THR A 44 -3.17 8.66 0.35
CA THR A 44 -2.43 9.70 -0.37
C THR A 44 -3.42 10.51 -1.17
N THR A 45 -3.50 11.81 -0.90
CA THR A 45 -4.29 12.71 -1.73
C THR A 45 -3.50 13.04 -3.00
N MET A 46 -4.18 13.01 -4.15
CA MET A 46 -3.60 13.43 -5.43
C MET A 46 -3.08 14.88 -5.39
N TRP A 47 -3.63 15.70 -4.49
CA TRP A 47 -3.44 17.14 -4.44
C TRP A 47 -2.30 17.61 -3.54
N ASP A 48 -1.70 16.73 -2.73
CA ASP A 48 -0.67 17.15 -1.77
C ASP A 48 0.56 17.78 -2.45
N VAL A 49 1.14 17.11 -3.46
CA VAL A 49 2.28 17.66 -4.20
C VAL A 49 1.88 18.87 -5.07
N PRO A 50 0.80 18.84 -5.86
CA PRO A 50 0.34 20.02 -6.59
C PRO A 50 0.09 21.25 -5.73
N LEU A 51 -0.55 21.08 -4.57
CA LEU A 51 -0.84 22.19 -3.66
C LEU A 51 0.45 22.79 -3.07
N ARG A 52 1.42 21.95 -2.71
CA ARG A 52 2.73 22.42 -2.23
C ARG A 52 3.49 23.19 -3.31
N LEU A 53 3.48 22.70 -4.55
CA LEU A 53 4.11 23.39 -5.69
C LEU A 53 3.39 24.71 -6.02
N LEU A 54 2.07 24.74 -5.92
CA LEU A 54 1.27 25.96 -6.10
C LEU A 54 1.64 27.00 -5.03
N ILE A 55 1.63 26.64 -3.75
CA ILE A 55 2.01 27.55 -2.66
C ILE A 55 3.45 28.05 -2.86
N ALA A 56 4.38 27.14 -3.19
CA ALA A 56 5.75 27.51 -3.49
C ALA A 56 5.82 28.51 -4.66
N SER A 57 5.09 28.29 -5.75
CA SER A 57 5.06 29.19 -6.90
C SER A 57 4.52 30.58 -6.59
N VAL A 58 3.52 30.68 -5.70
CA VAL A 58 2.99 31.97 -5.24
C VAL A 58 4.04 32.70 -4.42
N VAL A 59 4.67 32.02 -3.46
CA VAL A 59 5.73 32.60 -2.64
C VAL A 59 6.91 33.04 -3.52
N LEU A 60 7.37 32.19 -4.42
CA LEU A 60 8.43 32.52 -5.37
C LEU A 60 8.03 33.68 -6.28
N GLY A 61 6.80 33.71 -6.80
CA GLY A 61 6.29 34.78 -7.67
C GLY A 61 6.22 36.14 -6.97
N LEU A 62 5.98 36.17 -5.66
CA LEU A 62 5.98 37.40 -4.84
C LEU A 62 7.38 37.82 -4.39
N LEU A 63 8.28 36.86 -4.10
CA LEU A 63 9.63 37.14 -3.63
C LEU A 63 10.61 37.48 -4.77
N THR A 64 10.46 36.87 -5.95
CA THR A 64 11.39 37.07 -7.06
C THR A 64 11.49 38.55 -7.49
N PRO A 65 10.39 39.32 -7.60
CA PRO A 65 10.47 40.74 -7.91
C PRO A 65 11.24 41.56 -6.86
N LEU A 66 11.15 41.19 -5.58
CA LEU A 66 11.90 41.85 -4.51
C LEU A 66 13.40 41.57 -4.64
N VAL A 67 13.75 40.33 -4.97
CA VAL A 67 15.14 39.89 -5.20
C VAL A 67 15.72 40.57 -6.45
N ASP A 68 14.97 40.62 -7.56
CA ASP A 68 15.39 41.31 -8.79
C ASP A 68 15.68 42.79 -8.53
N ARG A 69 14.83 43.49 -7.76
CA ARG A 69 15.06 44.88 -7.37
C ARG A 69 16.31 45.05 -6.49
N GLY A 70 16.54 44.15 -5.54
CA GLY A 70 17.73 44.19 -4.69
C GLY A 70 19.02 43.91 -5.46
N LEU A 71 19.02 42.91 -6.34
CA LEU A 71 20.17 42.58 -7.19
C LEU A 71 20.52 43.71 -8.15
N ALA A 72 19.52 44.34 -8.76
CA ALA A 72 19.71 45.46 -9.67
C ALA A 72 20.35 46.69 -8.98
N GLN A 73 20.18 46.86 -7.67
CA GLN A 73 20.84 47.92 -6.89
C GLN A 73 22.31 47.59 -6.55
N VAL A 74 22.64 46.31 -6.41
CA VAL A 74 23.97 45.86 -5.95
C VAL A 74 24.91 45.58 -7.12
N PHE A 75 24.42 45.01 -8.22
CA PHE A 75 25.22 44.62 -9.37
C PHE A 75 25.01 45.58 -10.54
N SER A 76 26.06 46.34 -10.89
CA SER A 76 26.13 47.10 -12.15
C SER A 76 27.25 46.53 -13.01
N PRO A 77 26.99 46.03 -14.23
CA PRO A 77 25.73 46.09 -14.97
C PRO A 77 24.81 44.87 -14.71
N TYR A 78 23.54 45.13 -14.38
CA TYR A 78 22.48 44.12 -14.38
C TYR A 78 21.85 44.04 -15.78
N PRO A 79 21.64 42.84 -16.35
CA PRO A 79 21.06 42.69 -17.68
C PRO A 79 19.72 43.44 -17.81
N ASP A 80 19.61 44.26 -18.87
CA ASP A 80 18.40 45.02 -19.16
C ASP A 80 17.59 44.27 -20.22
N LEU A 81 16.42 43.78 -19.84
CA LEU A 81 15.48 43.13 -20.75
C LEU A 81 14.29 44.06 -20.95
N ASP A 82 13.84 44.16 -22.20
CA ASP A 82 12.61 44.89 -22.54
C ASP A 82 11.42 44.28 -21.78
N SER A 83 10.82 45.07 -20.89
CA SER A 83 9.75 44.63 -20.00
C SER A 83 8.50 44.18 -20.76
N GLY A 84 8.20 44.81 -21.90
CA GLY A 84 7.09 44.43 -22.78
C GLY A 84 7.29 43.06 -23.44
N SER A 85 8.50 42.80 -23.95
CA SER A 85 8.88 41.50 -24.52
C SER A 85 8.86 40.40 -23.47
N VAL A 86 9.35 40.68 -22.26
CA VAL A 86 9.30 39.73 -21.14
C VAL A 86 7.86 39.45 -20.71
N ALA A 87 7.03 40.47 -20.54
CA ALA A 87 5.62 40.28 -20.20
C ALA A 87 4.88 39.44 -21.25
N SER A 88 5.18 39.68 -22.54
CA SER A 88 4.64 38.89 -23.64
C SER A 88 5.11 37.44 -23.60
N LEU A 89 6.41 37.19 -23.37
CA LEU A 89 6.96 35.85 -23.23
C LEU A 89 6.35 35.10 -22.04
N LEU A 90 6.25 35.74 -20.88
CA LEU A 90 5.62 35.17 -19.68
C LEU A 90 4.13 34.90 -19.89
N GLY A 91 3.45 35.76 -20.66
CA GLY A 91 2.06 35.54 -21.09
C GLY A 91 1.90 34.30 -21.97
N ILE A 92 2.81 34.10 -22.94
CA ILE A 92 2.86 32.90 -23.78
C ILE A 92 3.10 31.64 -22.93
N ILE A 93 4.08 31.69 -22.01
CA ILE A 93 4.39 30.58 -21.09
C ILE A 93 3.17 30.27 -20.22
N SER A 94 2.56 31.29 -19.62
CA SER A 94 1.39 31.18 -18.77
C SER A 94 0.23 30.51 -19.51
N GLY A 95 -0.12 30.99 -20.71
CA GLY A 95 -1.17 30.40 -21.54
C GLY A 95 -0.88 28.95 -21.92
N ALA A 96 0.34 28.65 -22.38
CA ALA A 96 0.76 27.30 -22.73
C ALA A 96 0.65 26.32 -21.55
N MET A 97 1.05 26.75 -20.34
CA MET A 97 0.99 25.92 -19.13
C MET A 97 -0.45 25.64 -18.67
N VAL A 98 -1.37 26.60 -18.79
CA VAL A 98 -2.81 26.36 -18.51
C VAL A 98 -3.36 25.31 -19.47
N THR A 99 -3.08 25.45 -20.77
CA THR A 99 -3.52 24.47 -21.77
C THR A 99 -2.94 23.08 -21.47
N LEU A 100 -1.65 23.01 -21.12
CA LEU A 100 -0.98 21.76 -20.77
C LEU A 100 -1.58 21.10 -19.51
N ALA A 101 -1.87 21.89 -18.47
CA ALA A 101 -2.55 21.42 -17.27
C ALA A 101 -3.96 20.89 -17.57
N GLY A 102 -4.72 21.59 -18.42
CA GLY A 102 -6.04 21.16 -18.86
C GLY A 102 -6.00 19.83 -19.63
N LEU A 103 -5.06 19.69 -20.58
CA LEU A 103 -4.83 18.44 -21.31
C LEU A 103 -4.43 17.29 -20.39
N ALA A 104 -3.54 17.53 -19.43
CA ALA A 104 -3.13 16.53 -18.44
C ALA A 104 -4.30 16.09 -17.56
N PHE A 105 -5.13 17.02 -17.10
CA PHE A 105 -6.33 16.72 -16.31
C PHE A 105 -7.36 15.92 -17.11
N ALA A 106 -7.60 16.30 -18.38
CA ALA A 106 -8.47 15.57 -19.29
C ALA A 106 -7.95 14.14 -19.52
N ALA A 107 -6.67 13.99 -19.88
CA ALA A 107 -6.04 12.69 -20.09
C ALA A 107 -6.09 11.81 -18.83
N LEU A 108 -5.85 12.37 -17.65
CA LEU A 108 -5.93 11.63 -16.39
C LEU A 108 -7.36 11.19 -16.08
N THR A 109 -8.35 12.08 -16.27
CA THR A 109 -9.77 11.75 -16.05
C THR A 109 -10.22 10.66 -17.01
N THR A 110 -9.83 10.74 -18.29
CA THR A 110 -10.09 9.71 -19.28
C THR A 110 -9.40 8.39 -18.91
N ALA A 111 -8.12 8.43 -18.50
CA ALA A 111 -7.39 7.24 -18.09
C ALA A 111 -8.01 6.57 -16.86
N MET A 112 -8.46 7.35 -15.88
CA MET A 112 -9.20 6.83 -14.72
C MET A 112 -10.54 6.22 -15.11
N SER A 113 -11.30 6.89 -15.98
CA SER A 113 -12.58 6.37 -16.48
C SER A 113 -12.39 5.05 -17.25
N LEU A 114 -11.38 4.98 -18.13
CA LEU A 114 -11.02 3.76 -18.85
C LEU A 114 -10.51 2.68 -17.90
N GLY A 115 -9.67 3.02 -16.92
CA GLY A 115 -9.15 2.06 -15.94
C GLY A 115 -10.25 1.43 -15.09
N ILE A 116 -11.22 2.22 -14.62
CA ILE A 116 -12.36 1.73 -13.85
C ILE A 116 -13.26 0.82 -14.70
N THR A 117 -13.50 1.21 -15.96
CA THR A 117 -14.42 0.47 -16.85
C THR A 117 -13.80 -0.80 -17.43
N THR A 118 -12.49 -0.81 -17.70
CA THR A 118 -11.80 -1.91 -18.40
C THR A 118 -10.95 -2.81 -17.50
N MET A 119 -10.45 -2.33 -16.35
CA MET A 119 -9.47 -3.06 -15.53
C MET A 119 -10.02 -3.39 -14.13
N SER A 120 -10.19 -2.42 -13.23
CA SER A 120 -10.77 -2.61 -11.88
C SER A 120 -10.97 -1.26 -11.17
N VAL A 121 -11.93 -1.21 -10.24
CA VAL A 121 -12.17 -0.05 -9.36
C VAL A 121 -10.96 0.21 -8.45
N ARG A 122 -10.18 -0.82 -8.10
CA ARG A 122 -8.97 -0.68 -7.26
C ARG A 122 -7.78 -0.01 -7.98
N LEU A 123 -7.89 0.26 -9.29
CA LEU A 123 -6.84 0.92 -10.08
C LEU A 123 -6.87 2.45 -9.99
N ALA A 124 -8.03 3.05 -9.70
CA ALA A 124 -8.16 4.51 -9.63
C ALA A 124 -7.27 5.16 -8.54
N PRO A 125 -7.16 4.61 -7.31
CA PRO A 125 -6.23 5.12 -6.31
C PRO A 125 -4.76 5.07 -6.76
N LEU A 126 -4.36 4.07 -7.55
CA LEU A 126 -2.99 3.90 -8.03
C LEU A 126 -2.56 4.97 -9.04
N LEU A 127 -3.51 5.50 -9.83
CA LEU A 127 -3.27 6.66 -10.69
C LEU A 127 -3.14 7.96 -9.87
N GLN A 128 -3.92 8.07 -8.79
CA GLN A 128 -3.90 9.24 -7.90
C GLN A 128 -2.65 9.30 -7.02
N SER A 129 -2.11 8.14 -6.62
CA SER A 129 -0.90 8.04 -5.80
C SER A 129 0.40 8.15 -6.61
N ASP A 130 0.33 8.12 -7.96
CA ASP A 130 1.52 8.15 -8.81
C ASP A 130 2.25 9.51 -8.75
N ARG A 131 3.51 9.46 -8.32
CA ARG A 131 4.34 10.65 -8.16
C ARG A 131 4.56 11.40 -9.46
N VAL A 132 4.73 10.73 -10.59
CA VAL A 132 4.96 11.40 -11.88
C VAL A 132 3.74 12.23 -12.27
N VAL A 133 2.53 11.68 -12.08
CA VAL A 133 1.28 12.39 -12.34
C VAL A 133 1.15 13.62 -11.43
N GLN A 134 1.41 13.46 -10.14
CA GLN A 134 1.34 14.55 -9.16
C GLN A 134 2.35 15.67 -9.44
N TRP A 135 3.60 15.32 -9.76
CA TRP A 135 4.64 16.30 -10.11
C TRP A 135 4.35 17.00 -11.43
N ALA A 136 3.86 16.28 -12.45
CA ALA A 136 3.46 16.87 -13.72
C ALA A 136 2.36 17.92 -13.53
N LEU A 137 1.22 17.52 -12.95
CA LEU A 137 0.10 18.42 -12.74
C LEU A 137 0.49 19.63 -11.87
N GLY A 138 1.24 19.38 -10.79
CA GLY A 138 1.72 20.43 -9.91
C GLY A 138 2.67 21.40 -10.60
N SER A 139 3.61 20.90 -11.42
CA SER A 139 4.58 21.75 -12.14
C SER A 139 3.92 22.62 -13.19
N PHE A 140 2.92 22.13 -13.93
CA PHE A 140 2.22 22.92 -14.94
C PHE A 140 1.43 24.07 -14.30
N VAL A 141 0.66 23.77 -13.25
CA VAL A 141 -0.12 24.79 -12.53
C VAL A 141 0.80 25.78 -11.81
N ALA A 142 1.89 25.32 -11.19
CA ALA A 142 2.87 26.17 -10.53
C ALA A 142 3.57 27.13 -11.51
N THR A 143 3.97 26.64 -12.68
CA THR A 143 4.65 27.47 -13.70
C THR A 143 3.72 28.51 -14.29
N PHE A 144 2.44 28.16 -14.51
CA PHE A 144 1.40 29.11 -14.88
C PHE A 144 1.29 30.24 -13.86
N VAL A 145 1.10 29.91 -12.58
CA VAL A 145 0.91 30.92 -11.53
C VAL A 145 2.16 31.78 -11.33
N TYR A 146 3.34 31.18 -11.35
CA TYR A 146 4.61 31.91 -11.26
C TYR A 146 4.77 32.92 -12.40
N SER A 147 4.57 32.49 -13.65
CA SER A 147 4.72 33.34 -14.84
C SER A 147 3.68 34.46 -14.86
N LEU A 148 2.44 34.16 -14.45
CA LEU A 148 1.38 35.15 -14.31
C LEU A 148 1.70 36.21 -13.24
N LEU A 149 2.22 35.80 -12.08
CA LEU A 149 2.57 36.74 -11.00
C LEU A 149 3.72 37.66 -11.38
N ILE A 150 4.73 37.16 -12.12
CA ILE A 150 5.80 38.01 -12.63
C ILE A 150 5.26 38.97 -13.70
N ALA A 151 4.46 38.48 -14.65
CA ALA A 151 3.83 39.34 -15.67
C ALA A 151 2.95 40.43 -15.02
N LEU A 152 2.19 40.08 -13.98
CA LEU A 152 1.41 41.03 -13.19
C LEU A 152 2.30 42.05 -12.47
N SER A 153 3.45 41.61 -11.94
CA SER A 153 4.42 42.51 -11.29
C SER A 153 5.08 43.48 -12.28
N ILE A 154 5.27 43.07 -13.54
CA ILE A 154 5.71 43.95 -14.62
C ILE A 154 4.60 44.97 -14.95
N ALA A 155 3.35 44.52 -15.05
CA ALA A 155 2.22 45.40 -15.36
C ALA A 155 1.90 46.43 -14.25
N LEU A 156 2.15 46.07 -12.98
CA LEU A 156 1.96 46.95 -11.82
C LEU A 156 3.20 47.79 -11.46
N GLY A 157 4.37 47.45 -12.00
CA GLY A 157 5.63 48.11 -11.67
C GLY A 157 5.85 49.36 -12.51
N GLU A 158 6.14 50.49 -11.86
CA GLU A 158 6.70 51.68 -12.53
C GLU A 158 8.10 51.37 -13.11
N ASP A 159 8.48 52.10 -14.17
CA ASP A 159 9.53 51.89 -15.20
C ASP A 159 10.93 51.32 -14.82
N SER A 160 11.22 51.01 -13.56
CA SER A 160 12.52 50.55 -13.06
C SER A 160 12.64 49.05 -12.77
N TYR A 161 11.58 48.25 -12.97
CA TYR A 161 11.64 46.81 -12.70
C TYR A 161 12.34 46.04 -13.83
N LYS A 162 13.48 45.39 -13.52
CA LYS A 162 14.26 44.55 -14.44
C LYS A 162 14.08 43.06 -14.13
N PRO A 163 13.19 42.33 -14.81
CA PRO A 163 12.76 40.98 -14.45
C PRO A 163 13.73 39.86 -14.91
N TRP A 164 15.04 40.00 -14.71
CA TRP A 164 15.99 39.02 -15.24
C TRP A 164 15.87 37.64 -14.55
N THR A 165 15.94 37.59 -13.22
CA THR A 165 15.93 36.30 -12.50
C THR A 165 14.58 35.62 -12.62
N GLY A 166 13.48 36.39 -12.59
CA GLY A 166 12.14 35.87 -12.84
C GLY A 166 11.98 35.23 -14.22
N THR A 167 12.50 35.87 -15.27
CA THR A 167 12.40 35.37 -16.64
C THR A 167 13.22 34.11 -16.85
N VAL A 168 14.48 34.11 -16.40
CA VAL A 168 15.36 32.93 -16.51
C VAL A 168 14.76 31.75 -15.73
N GLY A 169 14.23 32.01 -14.53
CA GLY A 169 13.52 31.00 -13.74
C GLY A 169 12.31 30.43 -14.48
N ALA A 170 11.46 31.28 -15.05
CA ALA A 170 10.28 30.84 -15.79
C ALA A 170 10.65 29.98 -17.02
N VAL A 171 11.67 30.38 -17.78
CA VAL A 171 12.14 29.63 -18.96
C VAL A 171 12.71 28.26 -18.57
N LEU A 172 13.55 28.20 -17.54
CA LEU A 172 14.13 26.94 -17.07
C LEU A 172 13.06 25.97 -16.56
N VAL A 173 12.11 26.46 -15.75
CA VAL A 173 11.00 25.64 -15.24
C VAL A 173 10.09 25.20 -16.39
N THR A 174 9.85 26.06 -17.39
CA THR A 174 9.08 25.69 -18.60
C THR A 174 9.73 24.54 -19.37
N LEU A 175 11.05 24.55 -19.53
CA LEU A 175 11.78 23.45 -20.16
C LEU A 175 11.67 22.16 -19.34
N ALA A 176 11.75 22.26 -18.00
CA ALA A 176 11.52 21.12 -17.12
C ALA A 176 10.07 20.58 -17.23
N CYS A 177 9.07 21.46 -17.38
CA CYS A 177 7.68 21.08 -17.63
C CYS A 177 7.52 20.31 -18.95
N ALA A 178 8.24 20.67 -20.01
CA ALA A 178 8.20 19.91 -21.26
C ALA A 178 8.71 18.45 -21.09
N VAL A 179 9.80 18.26 -20.34
CA VAL A 179 10.30 16.91 -20.00
C VAL A 179 9.30 16.17 -19.11
N MET A 180 8.72 16.86 -18.13
CA MET A 180 7.73 16.28 -17.23
C MET A 180 6.43 15.88 -17.96
N PHE A 181 6.04 16.61 -19.00
CA PHE A 181 4.91 16.24 -19.86
C PHE A 181 5.15 14.95 -20.61
N LEU A 182 6.35 14.77 -21.19
CA LEU A 182 6.70 13.51 -21.84
C LEU A 182 6.68 12.35 -20.82
N ALA A 183 7.21 12.56 -19.62
CA ALA A 183 7.17 11.58 -18.54
C ALA A 183 5.72 11.23 -18.12
N PHE A 184 4.83 12.24 -18.05
CA PHE A 184 3.40 12.05 -17.78
C PHE A 184 2.74 11.18 -18.86
N VAL A 185 2.96 11.48 -20.14
CA VAL A 185 2.38 10.70 -21.26
C VAL A 185 2.86 9.25 -21.21
N VAL A 186 4.16 9.03 -21.06
CA VAL A 186 4.72 7.67 -20.93
C VAL A 186 4.10 6.95 -19.73
N ARG A 187 3.98 7.63 -18.58
CA ARG A 187 3.38 7.05 -17.38
C ARG A 187 1.94 6.61 -17.65
N VAL A 188 1.10 7.48 -18.20
CA VAL A 188 -0.30 7.15 -18.52
C VAL A 188 -0.38 5.98 -19.50
N CYS A 189 0.43 5.96 -20.57
CA CYS A 189 0.47 4.85 -21.52
C CYS A 189 0.89 3.52 -20.87
N THR A 190 1.90 3.54 -19.99
CA THR A 190 2.35 2.32 -19.29
C THR A 190 1.31 1.77 -18.32
N LEU A 191 0.52 2.64 -17.67
CA LEU A 191 -0.55 2.23 -16.75
C LEU A 191 -1.73 1.57 -17.48
N LEU A 192 -1.96 1.93 -18.75
CA LEU A 192 -2.99 1.33 -19.59
C LEU A 192 -2.55 -0.01 -20.24
N ASN A 193 -1.26 -0.35 -20.19
CA ASN A 193 -0.77 -1.65 -20.65
C ASN A 193 -0.97 -2.70 -19.55
N SER A 194 -1.92 -3.61 -19.76
CA SER A 194 -2.32 -4.62 -18.76
C SER A 194 -1.15 -5.47 -18.27
N GLY A 195 -0.27 -5.94 -19.16
CA GLY A 195 0.87 -6.78 -18.77
C GLY A 195 1.92 -6.02 -17.94
N ALA A 196 2.21 -4.77 -18.31
CA ALA A 196 3.12 -3.92 -17.55
C ALA A 196 2.54 -3.54 -16.18
N LEU A 197 1.24 -3.26 -16.14
CA LEU A 197 0.51 -2.97 -14.91
C LEU A 197 0.54 -4.18 -13.96
N LEU A 198 0.20 -5.37 -14.43
CA LEU A 198 0.19 -6.59 -13.60
C LEU A 198 1.57 -6.86 -12.96
N ARG A 199 2.66 -6.73 -13.72
CA ARG A 199 4.03 -6.84 -13.20
C ARG A 199 4.36 -5.76 -12.17
N ARG A 200 3.87 -4.53 -12.39
CA ARG A 200 4.03 -3.43 -11.43
C ARG A 200 3.29 -3.73 -10.14
N LEU A 201 2.03 -4.17 -10.19
CA LEU A 201 1.23 -4.51 -9.01
C LEU A 201 1.90 -5.61 -8.17
N ALA A 202 2.41 -6.66 -8.84
CA ALA A 202 3.17 -7.71 -8.17
C ALA A 202 4.42 -7.14 -7.48
N ARG A 203 5.19 -6.28 -8.17
CA ARG A 203 6.37 -5.61 -7.60
C ARG A 203 6.01 -4.73 -6.41
N ASP A 204 4.97 -3.91 -6.52
CA ASP A 204 4.51 -3.01 -5.46
C ASP A 204 4.13 -3.84 -4.21
N GLY A 205 3.45 -4.99 -4.40
CA GLY A 205 3.17 -5.97 -3.34
C GLY A 205 4.43 -6.51 -2.65
N TRP A 206 5.48 -6.80 -3.41
CA TRP A 206 6.77 -7.24 -2.88
C TRP A 206 7.58 -6.12 -2.24
N GLU A 207 7.49 -4.90 -2.74
CA GLU A 207 8.15 -3.74 -2.14
C GLU A 207 7.49 -3.33 -0.82
N ALA A 208 6.18 -3.54 -0.68
CA ALA A 208 5.46 -3.35 0.57
C ALA A 208 5.98 -4.27 1.69
N LEU A 209 6.50 -5.47 1.35
CA LEU A 209 7.20 -6.32 2.32
C LEU A 209 8.47 -5.68 2.88
N ARG A 210 9.07 -4.66 2.24
CA ARG A 210 10.18 -3.89 2.86
C ARG A 210 9.75 -3.19 4.14
N PHE A 211 8.44 -2.95 4.29
CA PHE A 211 7.82 -2.40 5.49
C PHE A 211 7.17 -3.51 6.37
N SER A 212 7.23 -4.77 5.93
CA SER A 212 6.67 -5.96 6.57
C SER A 212 7.81 -6.95 6.94
N PRO A 213 7.58 -8.08 7.60
CA PRO A 213 8.05 -8.35 8.95
C PRO A 213 9.28 -9.26 9.01
N ASP A 214 10.13 -9.27 7.99
CA ASP A 214 11.36 -10.10 7.96
C ASP A 214 12.38 -9.72 9.06
N ARG A 215 12.13 -8.61 9.80
CA ARG A 215 12.86 -8.24 11.02
C ARG A 215 12.16 -8.61 12.33
N PHE A 216 10.88 -8.96 12.28
CA PHE A 216 10.06 -9.17 13.49
C PHE A 216 9.86 -10.65 13.86
N HIS A 217 10.24 -11.58 12.98
CA HIS A 217 10.22 -13.02 13.27
C HIS A 217 11.58 -13.56 13.76
N THR A 218 12.69 -12.86 13.51
CA THR A 218 14.03 -13.47 13.64
C THR A 218 14.63 -13.42 15.05
N HIS A 219 13.96 -12.81 16.03
CA HIS A 219 14.43 -12.84 17.41
C HIS A 219 13.33 -13.32 18.36
N ALA A 220 13.30 -14.64 18.51
CA ALA A 220 12.96 -15.42 19.69
C ALA A 220 12.29 -14.65 20.84
N VAL A 221 11.04 -15.02 21.15
CA VAL A 221 10.40 -14.59 22.38
C VAL A 221 9.50 -15.70 22.91
N ALA A 222 9.80 -16.15 24.13
CA ALA A 222 9.01 -17.08 24.92
C ALA A 222 7.58 -16.57 25.08
N VAL A 223 6.61 -17.43 24.79
CA VAL A 223 5.19 -17.08 24.86
C VAL A 223 4.53 -17.81 26.03
N SER A 224 3.55 -17.16 26.66
CA SER A 224 2.85 -17.64 27.86
C SER A 224 1.91 -18.81 27.57
N GLU A 225 2.04 -19.90 28.33
CA GLU A 225 1.23 -21.15 28.35
C GLU A 225 -0.26 -20.99 28.76
N ARG A 226 -0.86 -19.82 28.58
CA ARG A 226 -2.22 -19.54 29.08
C ARG A 226 -3.23 -19.54 27.94
N SER A 227 -4.23 -20.42 28.04
CA SER A 227 -5.45 -20.33 27.23
C SER A 227 -6.14 -18.98 27.44
N VAL A 228 -6.78 -18.42 26.41
CA VAL A 228 -7.64 -17.24 26.53
C VAL A 228 -9.12 -17.67 26.66
N PRO A 229 -9.65 -17.91 27.88
CA PRO A 229 -11.10 -17.87 28.11
C PRO A 229 -11.51 -16.65 28.95
N ASP A 230 -12.62 -16.01 28.55
CA ASP A 230 -13.34 -14.90 29.24
C ASP A 230 -12.50 -13.72 29.74
N GLY A 231 -11.53 -13.30 28.93
CA GLY A 231 -10.72 -12.11 29.15
C GLY A 231 -11.47 -10.77 28.96
N HIS A 232 -10.78 -9.67 29.27
CA HIS A 232 -11.26 -8.31 29.03
C HIS A 232 -11.30 -7.98 27.54
N LEU A 233 -12.43 -7.41 27.10
CA LEU A 233 -12.67 -7.10 25.69
C LEU A 233 -12.23 -5.67 25.39
N VAL A 234 -11.19 -5.54 24.58
CA VAL A 234 -10.73 -4.23 24.08
C VAL A 234 -11.37 -3.98 22.74
N ARG A 235 -12.19 -2.93 22.67
CA ARG A 235 -12.87 -2.51 21.45
C ARG A 235 -12.13 -1.35 20.79
N ARG A 236 -12.22 -1.24 19.48
CA ARG A 236 -11.74 -0.07 18.74
C ARG A 236 -12.47 1.18 19.23
N ARG A 237 -11.73 2.25 19.55
CA ARG A 237 -12.31 3.49 20.13
C ARG A 237 -12.27 4.65 19.16
N HIS A 238 -11.31 4.68 18.24
CA HIS A 238 -11.06 5.84 17.39
C HIS A 238 -11.32 5.57 15.92
N TYR A 239 -11.99 6.52 15.26
CA TYR A 239 -12.04 6.57 13.81
C TYR A 239 -10.64 6.86 13.25
N GLY A 240 -10.24 6.07 12.26
CA GLY A 240 -9.03 6.31 11.48
C GLY A 240 -9.29 7.37 10.41
N SER A 241 -8.27 8.16 10.07
CA SER A 241 -8.36 9.15 8.99
C SER A 241 -8.34 8.53 7.59
N GLY A 242 -8.37 7.21 7.48
CA GLY A 242 -8.10 6.52 6.24
C GLY A 242 -8.71 5.14 6.18
N GLY A 243 -9.80 4.88 6.91
CA GLY A 243 -10.57 3.64 6.81
C GLY A 243 -10.61 2.77 8.07
N ASP A 244 -11.27 1.62 7.91
CA ASP A 244 -11.60 0.69 8.98
C ASP A 244 -10.91 -0.68 8.86
N ALA A 245 -10.22 -0.98 7.76
CA ALA A 245 -9.53 -2.24 7.57
C ALA A 245 -8.22 -2.29 8.37
N LEU A 246 -7.99 -3.35 9.15
CA LEU A 246 -6.72 -3.56 9.85
C LEU A 246 -5.62 -3.87 8.82
N LEU A 247 -4.59 -3.04 8.68
CA LEU A 247 -3.56 -3.23 7.65
C LEU A 247 -2.16 -3.49 8.18
N ALA A 248 -1.86 -3.11 9.43
CA ALA A 248 -0.57 -3.40 10.04
C ALA A 248 -0.68 -3.58 11.55
N VAL A 249 0.24 -4.41 12.08
CA VAL A 249 0.33 -4.75 13.50
C VAL A 249 1.78 -4.60 13.93
N ASN A 250 2.01 -3.90 15.05
CA ASN A 250 3.32 -3.75 15.67
C ASN A 250 3.51 -4.85 16.71
N THR A 251 3.89 -6.04 16.23
CA THR A 251 4.11 -7.23 17.06
C THR A 251 5.09 -7.00 18.22
N PRO A 252 6.29 -6.40 18.04
CA PRO A 252 7.21 -6.19 19.16
C PRO A 252 6.62 -5.34 20.27
N ARG A 253 5.86 -4.30 19.91
CA ARG A 253 5.18 -3.46 20.89
C ARG A 253 4.10 -4.23 21.65
N LEU A 254 3.34 -5.08 20.96
CA LEU A 254 2.35 -5.94 21.63
C LEU A 254 3.02 -6.91 22.61
N LEU A 255 4.15 -7.52 22.23
CA LEU A 255 4.92 -8.39 23.12
C LEU A 255 5.50 -7.63 24.32
N ASP A 256 6.01 -6.42 24.11
CA ASP A 256 6.46 -5.55 25.20
C ASP A 256 5.32 -5.20 26.17
N PHE A 257 4.08 -5.09 25.68
CA PHE A 257 2.90 -4.89 26.51
C PHE A 257 2.53 -6.14 27.31
N GLU A 258 2.61 -7.34 26.75
CA GLU A 258 2.40 -8.58 27.49
C GLU A 258 3.37 -8.69 28.69
N ASP A 259 4.66 -8.44 28.46
CA ASP A 259 5.68 -8.47 29.52
C ASP A 259 5.42 -7.38 30.58
N ALA A 260 5.12 -6.15 30.14
CA ALA A 260 4.95 -5.01 31.02
C ALA A 260 3.67 -5.11 31.88
N TRP A 261 2.60 -5.67 31.31
CA TRP A 261 1.29 -5.76 31.97
C TRP A 261 1.00 -7.13 32.54
N ARG A 262 1.88 -8.12 32.30
CA ARG A 262 1.72 -9.53 32.71
C ARG A 262 0.39 -10.11 32.25
N CYS A 263 -0.06 -9.73 31.06
CA CYS A 263 -1.28 -10.22 30.44
C CYS A 263 -0.97 -10.92 29.13
N THR A 264 -1.88 -11.78 28.69
CA THR A 264 -1.87 -12.27 27.32
C THR A 264 -2.78 -11.42 26.44
N ILE A 265 -2.40 -11.19 25.19
CA ILE A 265 -3.12 -10.31 24.25
C ILE A 265 -3.42 -11.07 22.96
N GLU A 266 -4.68 -11.43 22.71
CA GLU A 266 -5.12 -11.99 21.44
C GLU A 266 -5.62 -10.87 20.51
N LEU A 267 -5.02 -10.75 19.33
CA LEU A 267 -5.57 -9.94 18.25
C LEU A 267 -6.66 -10.75 17.52
N VAL A 268 -7.92 -10.30 17.64
CA VAL A 268 -9.09 -10.99 17.10
C VAL A 268 -9.25 -10.85 15.59
N PRO A 269 -9.09 -9.65 14.97
CA PRO A 269 -9.21 -9.51 13.53
C PRO A 269 -7.94 -9.91 12.78
N THR A 270 -8.13 -10.55 11.62
CA THR A 270 -7.07 -10.81 10.63
C THR A 270 -6.70 -9.53 9.87
N VAL A 271 -5.43 -9.38 9.50
CA VAL A 271 -5.02 -8.29 8.58
C VAL A 271 -5.84 -8.34 7.30
N GLY A 272 -6.25 -7.17 6.83
CA GLY A 272 -7.15 -6.94 5.71
C GLY A 272 -8.64 -6.89 6.09
N THR A 273 -9.02 -7.33 7.29
CA THR A 273 -10.44 -7.34 7.69
C THR A 273 -10.93 -5.96 8.16
N PRO A 274 -12.17 -5.57 7.82
CA PRO A 274 -12.77 -4.35 8.34
C PRO A 274 -13.11 -4.50 9.84
N VAL A 275 -12.68 -3.53 10.64
CA VAL A 275 -12.90 -3.47 12.09
C VAL A 275 -13.58 -2.15 12.44
N PRO A 276 -14.92 -2.03 12.30
CA PRO A 276 -15.63 -0.79 12.61
C PRO A 276 -15.39 -0.30 14.05
N VAL A 277 -15.57 0.99 14.30
CA VAL A 277 -15.48 1.54 15.67
C VAL A 277 -16.50 0.84 16.58
N HIS A 278 -16.12 0.61 17.84
CA HIS A 278 -16.87 -0.17 18.83
C HIS A 278 -16.94 -1.69 18.60
N THR A 279 -16.26 -2.21 17.57
CA THR A 279 -16.09 -3.67 17.41
C THR A 279 -14.88 -4.20 18.17
N LEU A 280 -14.85 -5.51 18.38
CA LEU A 280 -13.81 -6.20 19.14
C LEU A 280 -12.48 -6.14 18.38
N LEU A 281 -11.42 -5.70 19.07
CA LEU A 281 -10.08 -5.60 18.51
C LEU A 281 -9.11 -6.56 19.21
N PHE A 282 -9.11 -6.58 20.55
CA PHE A 282 -8.30 -7.52 21.33
C PHE A 282 -9.12 -8.22 22.40
N ARG A 283 -8.70 -9.44 22.77
CA ARG A 283 -9.06 -10.09 24.04
C ARG A 283 -7.81 -10.15 24.90
N THR A 284 -7.92 -9.78 26.18
CA THR A 284 -6.78 -9.79 27.09
C THR A 284 -7.06 -10.59 28.33
N SER A 285 -6.10 -11.37 28.85
CA SER A 285 -6.32 -12.20 30.05
C SER A 285 -6.64 -11.38 31.30
N GLU A 286 -6.21 -10.13 31.34
CA GLU A 286 -6.37 -9.21 32.46
C GLU A 286 -7.19 -7.98 32.06
N ALA A 287 -7.91 -7.39 33.02
CA ALA A 287 -8.61 -6.13 32.83
C ALA A 287 -7.60 -4.98 32.59
N LEU A 288 -7.80 -4.25 31.51
CA LEU A 288 -6.93 -3.14 31.14
C LEU A 288 -7.57 -1.80 31.50
N THR A 289 -6.72 -0.86 31.91
CA THR A 289 -7.13 0.54 32.09
C THR A 289 -7.42 1.19 30.75
N SER A 290 -8.25 2.23 30.73
CA SER A 290 -8.53 3.03 29.53
C SER A 290 -7.27 3.57 28.83
N ARG A 291 -6.18 3.78 29.57
CA ARG A 291 -4.89 4.19 29.00
C ARG A 291 -4.19 3.04 28.28
N GLN A 292 -4.18 1.83 28.86
CA GLN A 292 -3.60 0.64 28.25
C GLN A 292 -4.35 0.24 26.98
N GLU A 293 -5.68 0.30 26.99
CA GLU A 293 -6.50 0.07 25.79
C GLU A 293 -6.15 1.05 24.66
N ALA A 294 -5.93 2.33 24.98
CA ALA A 294 -5.52 3.32 23.99
C ALA A 294 -4.09 3.08 23.46
N GLU A 295 -3.19 2.51 24.25
CA GLU A 295 -1.85 2.12 23.79
C GLU A 295 -1.88 0.86 22.92
N LEU A 296 -2.77 -0.11 23.22
CA LEU A 296 -3.01 -1.27 22.35
C LEU A 296 -3.51 -0.85 20.98
N GLU A 297 -4.49 0.05 20.91
CA GLU A 297 -5.02 0.53 19.64
C GLU A 297 -3.95 1.26 18.80
N LYS A 298 -2.96 1.90 19.44
CA LYS A 298 -1.80 2.53 18.75
C LYS A 298 -0.77 1.53 18.23
N ALA A 299 -0.82 0.27 18.65
CA ALA A 299 0.01 -0.81 18.14
C ALA A 299 -0.54 -1.42 16.85
N VAL A 300 -1.74 -1.04 16.42
CA VAL A 300 -2.32 -1.42 15.12
C VAL A 300 -2.55 -0.19 14.24
N ALA A 301 -2.64 -0.42 12.93
CA ALA A 301 -2.92 0.62 11.95
C ALA A 301 -4.07 0.20 11.03
N PHE A 302 -5.01 1.13 10.83
CA PHE A 302 -6.18 0.96 9.98
C PHE A 302 -6.03 1.75 8.67
N GLY A 303 -6.55 1.21 7.58
CA GLY A 303 -6.65 1.88 6.29
C GLY A 303 -7.94 1.53 5.50
N ASP A 304 -8.04 2.00 4.26
CA ASP A 304 -9.31 2.05 3.51
C ASP A 304 -9.61 0.69 2.89
N ILE A 305 -8.66 0.22 2.09
CA ILE A 305 -8.75 -1.05 1.39
C ILE A 305 -7.40 -1.74 1.40
N GLU A 306 -7.43 -3.06 1.33
CA GLU A 306 -6.25 -3.83 1.04
C GLU A 306 -5.80 -3.56 -0.40
N SER A 307 -4.59 -3.03 -0.56
CA SER A 307 -4.02 -2.59 -1.83
C SER A 307 -2.61 -3.19 -1.99
N PRO A 308 -2.04 -3.17 -3.20
CA PRO A 308 -0.67 -3.65 -3.43
C PRO A 308 0.36 -2.96 -2.53
N GLU A 309 0.11 -1.69 -2.15
CA GLU A 309 0.97 -0.92 -1.25
C GLU A 309 1.02 -1.49 0.19
N ASN A 310 0.07 -2.35 0.55
CA ASN A 310 -0.02 -2.98 1.87
C ASN A 310 0.59 -4.39 1.92
N GLY A 311 0.96 -4.98 0.78
CA GLY A 311 1.59 -6.29 0.74
C GLY A 311 1.13 -7.21 -0.40
N PRO A 312 1.67 -8.44 -0.45
CA PRO A 312 1.37 -9.42 -1.50
C PRO A 312 -0.10 -9.80 -1.59
N PHE A 313 -0.82 -9.88 -0.47
CA PHE A 313 -2.24 -10.21 -0.49
C PHE A 313 -3.07 -9.13 -1.21
N GLY A 314 -2.80 -7.86 -0.95
CA GLY A 314 -3.45 -6.75 -1.66
C GLY A 314 -3.10 -6.71 -3.15
N ALA A 315 -1.88 -7.12 -3.52
CA ALA A 315 -1.50 -7.31 -4.92
C ALA A 315 -2.29 -8.46 -5.57
N ILE A 316 -2.36 -9.62 -4.92
CA ILE A 316 -3.18 -10.77 -5.38
C ILE A 316 -4.63 -10.32 -5.58
N ARG A 317 -5.25 -9.67 -4.59
CA ARG A 317 -6.64 -9.23 -4.66
C ARG A 317 -6.89 -8.26 -5.83
N THR A 318 -5.96 -7.35 -6.08
CA THR A 318 -6.05 -6.40 -7.19
C THR A 318 -5.87 -7.09 -8.54
N ILE A 319 -4.95 -8.06 -8.63
CA ILE A 319 -4.72 -8.86 -9.84
C ILE A 319 -5.93 -9.76 -10.13
N SER A 320 -6.50 -10.41 -9.11
CA SER A 320 -7.72 -11.21 -9.22
C SER A 320 -8.90 -10.39 -9.73
N ASP A 321 -9.08 -9.17 -9.23
CA ASP A 321 -10.12 -8.28 -9.75
C ASP A 321 -9.95 -7.97 -11.25
N ILE A 322 -8.71 -7.75 -11.70
CA ILE A 322 -8.42 -7.51 -13.12
C ILE A 322 -8.76 -8.77 -13.94
N ALA A 323 -8.42 -9.95 -13.43
CA ALA A 323 -8.78 -11.22 -14.06
C ALA A 323 -10.31 -11.40 -14.14
N LEU A 324 -11.03 -11.15 -13.05
CA LEU A 324 -12.50 -11.24 -13.02
C LEU A 324 -13.16 -10.25 -13.98
N LYS A 325 -12.63 -9.03 -14.07
CA LYS A 325 -13.13 -8.05 -15.01
C LYS A 325 -12.88 -8.49 -16.45
N ALA A 326 -11.70 -9.05 -16.74
CA ALA A 326 -11.37 -9.61 -18.05
C ALA A 326 -12.28 -10.79 -18.43
N LEU A 327 -12.61 -11.67 -17.47
CA LEU A 327 -13.52 -12.81 -17.68
C LEU A 327 -15.01 -12.43 -17.68
N SER A 328 -15.35 -11.18 -17.33
CA SER A 328 -16.76 -10.76 -17.32
C SER A 328 -17.38 -10.82 -18.73
N PRO A 329 -18.69 -11.09 -18.86
CA PRO A 329 -19.36 -11.18 -20.16
C PRO A 329 -19.21 -9.94 -21.04
N ALA A 330 -18.98 -8.77 -20.43
CA ALA A 330 -18.81 -7.50 -21.13
C ALA A 330 -17.42 -7.34 -21.78
N VAL A 331 -16.39 -8.06 -21.31
CA VAL A 331 -15.01 -7.95 -21.81
C VAL A 331 -14.60 -9.23 -22.53
N ASN A 332 -14.84 -10.40 -21.93
CA ASN A 332 -14.55 -11.73 -22.46
C ASN A 332 -13.12 -11.89 -23.01
N ASP A 333 -12.12 -11.56 -22.20
CA ASP A 333 -10.70 -11.61 -22.53
C ASP A 333 -9.95 -12.62 -21.62
N PRO A 334 -9.99 -13.92 -21.95
CA PRO A 334 -9.29 -14.95 -21.18
C PRO A 334 -7.76 -14.80 -21.22
N SER A 335 -7.20 -14.20 -22.27
CA SER A 335 -5.75 -14.01 -22.39
C SER A 335 -5.21 -13.01 -21.35
N ARG A 336 -5.96 -11.95 -21.04
CA ARG A 336 -5.62 -11.05 -19.91
C ARG A 336 -5.70 -11.75 -18.56
N ALA A 337 -6.69 -12.64 -18.37
CA ALA A 337 -6.81 -13.41 -17.14
C ALA A 337 -5.69 -14.45 -16.98
N VAL A 338 -5.19 -15.04 -18.07
CA VAL A 338 -3.96 -15.86 -18.04
C VAL A 338 -2.76 -15.05 -17.57
N GLN A 339 -2.54 -13.85 -18.12
CA GLN A 339 -1.44 -12.98 -17.66
C GLN A 339 -1.54 -12.61 -16.17
N ALA A 340 -2.76 -12.46 -15.66
CA ALA A 340 -3.01 -12.24 -14.24
C ALA A 340 -2.64 -13.49 -13.41
N LEU A 341 -3.01 -14.69 -13.87
CA LEU A 341 -2.62 -15.96 -13.26
C LEU A 341 -1.10 -16.14 -13.24
N ASP A 342 -0.38 -15.74 -14.29
CA ASP A 342 1.10 -15.79 -14.31
C ASP A 342 1.73 -14.96 -13.20
N GLN A 343 1.19 -13.76 -12.94
CA GLN A 343 1.70 -12.93 -11.84
C GLN A 343 1.29 -13.48 -10.47
N ILE A 344 0.08 -14.04 -10.35
CA ILE A 344 -0.39 -14.70 -9.13
C ILE A 344 0.49 -15.90 -8.79
N GLU A 345 0.80 -16.76 -9.77
CA GLU A 345 1.69 -17.91 -9.61
C GLU A 345 3.07 -17.47 -9.12
N ALA A 346 3.68 -16.46 -9.76
CA ALA A 346 4.96 -15.93 -9.33
C ALA A 346 4.93 -15.39 -7.89
N ILE A 347 3.81 -14.79 -7.46
CA ILE A 347 3.63 -14.34 -6.08
C ILE A 347 3.54 -15.55 -5.13
N LEU A 348 2.69 -16.53 -5.45
CA LEU A 348 2.46 -17.71 -4.61
C LEU A 348 3.72 -18.58 -4.45
N ILE A 349 4.50 -18.79 -5.52
CA ILE A 349 5.77 -19.52 -5.48
C ILE A 349 6.72 -18.91 -4.45
N ARG A 350 6.81 -17.57 -4.43
CA ARG A 350 7.72 -16.86 -3.52
C ARG A 350 7.16 -16.76 -2.10
N LEU A 351 5.84 -16.73 -1.93
CA LEU A 351 5.18 -16.73 -0.62
C LEU A 351 5.24 -18.10 0.08
N SER A 352 5.16 -19.20 -0.68
CA SER A 352 5.11 -20.57 -0.17
C SER A 352 6.14 -20.86 0.94
N PRO A 353 7.46 -20.66 0.75
CA PRO A 353 8.45 -20.95 1.78
C PRO A 353 8.36 -20.02 3.00
N MET A 354 7.92 -18.77 2.81
CA MET A 354 7.76 -17.80 3.90
C MET A 354 6.59 -18.21 4.81
N ILE A 355 5.45 -18.57 4.21
CA ILE A 355 4.26 -19.02 4.93
C ILE A 355 4.51 -20.36 5.60
N ASP A 356 5.18 -21.31 4.93
CA ASP A 356 5.50 -22.62 5.54
C ASP A 356 6.42 -22.48 6.76
N ALA A 357 7.46 -21.64 6.68
CA ALA A 357 8.33 -21.37 7.81
C ALA A 357 7.54 -20.77 8.99
N GLN A 358 6.64 -19.84 8.68
CA GLN A 358 5.80 -19.18 9.67
C GLN A 358 4.80 -20.15 10.31
N GLU A 359 4.07 -20.93 9.52
CA GLU A 359 3.09 -21.93 9.99
C GLU A 359 3.77 -23.01 10.83
N LYS A 360 4.96 -23.49 10.44
CA LYS A 360 5.76 -24.42 11.24
C LYS A 360 6.20 -23.81 12.56
N GLU A 361 6.61 -22.55 12.56
CA GLU A 361 6.98 -21.85 13.79
C GLU A 361 5.77 -21.72 14.73
N LEU A 362 4.61 -21.33 14.21
CA LEU A 362 3.33 -21.27 14.94
C LEU A 362 2.90 -22.64 15.48
N ALA A 363 3.03 -23.70 14.68
CA ALA A 363 2.71 -25.08 15.06
C ALA A 363 3.67 -25.61 16.14
N SER A 364 4.95 -25.24 16.08
CA SER A 364 5.95 -25.62 17.10
C SER A 364 5.73 -24.93 18.46
N ARG A 365 4.86 -23.92 18.50
CA ARG A 365 4.54 -23.14 19.70
C ARG A 365 3.01 -23.11 19.92
N PRO A 366 2.39 -24.25 20.31
CA PRO A 366 0.95 -24.37 20.58
C PRO A 366 0.42 -23.29 21.54
N ASP A 367 1.30 -22.79 22.40
CA ASP A 367 1.00 -21.83 23.46
C ASP A 367 1.27 -20.36 23.07
N ALA A 368 1.52 -20.07 21.79
CA ALA A 368 1.77 -18.71 21.33
C ALA A 368 0.50 -17.83 21.37
N SER A 369 0.37 -16.96 22.38
CA SER A 369 -0.84 -16.19 22.67
C SER A 369 -1.06 -14.86 21.90
N VAL A 370 -0.16 -14.35 21.06
CA VAL A 370 -0.42 -13.03 20.43
C VAL A 370 -1.01 -13.07 19.03
N LEU A 371 -0.84 -14.18 18.31
CA LEU A 371 -0.75 -14.08 16.86
C LEU A 371 -1.19 -15.35 16.11
N ARG A 372 -2.09 -16.17 16.67
CA ARG A 372 -2.48 -17.42 15.99
C ARG A 372 -3.20 -17.19 14.64
N ASP A 373 -4.19 -16.29 14.61
CA ASP A 373 -5.12 -16.20 13.46
C ASP A 373 -5.17 -14.80 12.80
N TRP A 374 -4.29 -13.89 13.20
CA TRP A 374 -4.25 -12.54 12.62
C TRP A 374 -3.56 -12.49 11.24
N MET A 375 -2.79 -13.54 10.90
CA MET A 375 -2.17 -13.72 9.58
C MET A 375 -2.94 -14.76 8.79
N ARG A 376 -2.88 -14.61 7.47
CA ARG A 376 -3.54 -15.53 6.55
C ARG A 376 -2.73 -16.80 6.37
N SER A 377 -3.43 -17.92 6.41
CA SER A 377 -2.92 -19.25 6.08
C SER A 377 -2.60 -19.38 4.59
N TRP A 378 -1.79 -20.38 4.25
CA TRP A 378 -1.54 -20.73 2.85
C TRP A 378 -2.84 -20.95 2.06
N ALA A 379 -3.81 -21.66 2.65
CA ALA A 379 -5.09 -21.95 2.02
C ALA A 379 -5.88 -20.67 1.65
N GLU A 380 -5.84 -19.65 2.50
CA GLU A 380 -6.50 -18.36 2.23
C GLU A 380 -5.82 -17.57 1.11
N TYR A 381 -4.48 -17.63 1.02
CA TYR A 381 -3.76 -17.03 -0.12
C TYR A 381 -4.12 -17.70 -1.43
N VAL A 382 -4.12 -19.04 -1.48
CA VAL A 382 -4.53 -19.80 -2.66
C VAL A 382 -5.99 -19.51 -3.01
N ALA A 383 -6.89 -19.48 -2.02
CA ALA A 383 -8.30 -19.16 -2.23
C ALA A 383 -8.50 -17.79 -2.88
N ALA A 384 -7.90 -16.75 -2.30
CA ALA A 384 -8.00 -15.37 -2.80
C ALA A 384 -7.38 -15.19 -4.20
N ALA A 385 -6.36 -16.00 -4.50
CA ALA A 385 -5.67 -16.02 -5.77
C ALA A 385 -6.48 -16.71 -6.88
N THR A 386 -7.09 -17.87 -6.61
CA THR A 386 -7.57 -18.74 -7.69
C THR A 386 -9.08 -18.97 -7.72
N ASP A 387 -9.78 -18.88 -6.60
CA ASP A 387 -11.13 -19.47 -6.52
C ASP A 387 -12.18 -18.70 -7.31
N GLU A 388 -12.15 -17.38 -7.24
CA GLU A 388 -13.07 -16.56 -8.04
C GLU A 388 -12.72 -16.64 -9.53
N ILE A 389 -11.43 -16.62 -9.88
CA ILE A 389 -10.99 -16.77 -11.28
C ILE A 389 -11.43 -18.12 -11.83
N ARG A 390 -11.31 -19.20 -11.05
CA ARG A 390 -11.79 -20.53 -11.38
C ARG A 390 -13.30 -20.56 -11.62
N GLN A 391 -14.09 -19.87 -10.78
CA GLN A 391 -15.54 -19.81 -10.92
C GLN A 391 -15.97 -19.04 -12.18
N PHE A 392 -15.36 -17.89 -12.45
CA PHE A 392 -15.66 -17.08 -13.63
C PHE A 392 -15.06 -17.67 -14.93
N GLY A 393 -14.01 -18.48 -14.82
CA GLY A 393 -13.35 -19.13 -15.95
C GLY A 393 -13.96 -20.49 -16.35
N THR A 394 -15.11 -20.88 -15.80
CA THR A 394 -15.75 -22.18 -16.07
C THR A 394 -16.11 -22.40 -17.54
N THR A 395 -16.38 -21.33 -18.27
CA THR A 395 -16.70 -21.34 -19.72
C THR A 395 -15.48 -21.11 -20.61
N SER A 396 -14.26 -21.11 -20.06
CA SER A 396 -13.03 -20.86 -20.80
C SER A 396 -12.03 -22.00 -20.65
N ILE A 397 -11.86 -22.79 -21.71
CA ILE A 397 -10.85 -23.87 -21.79
C ILE A 397 -9.45 -23.31 -21.47
N GLN A 398 -9.13 -22.12 -21.97
CA GLN A 398 -7.84 -21.46 -21.72
C GLN A 398 -7.57 -21.24 -20.23
N ILE A 399 -8.59 -20.82 -19.47
CA ILE A 399 -8.44 -20.60 -18.02
C ILE A 399 -8.35 -21.93 -17.27
N GLN A 400 -9.14 -22.93 -17.65
CA GLN A 400 -9.06 -24.28 -17.06
C GLN A 400 -7.65 -24.84 -17.18
N ARG A 401 -7.09 -24.81 -18.40
CA ARG A 401 -5.72 -25.24 -18.70
C ARG A 401 -4.67 -24.52 -17.88
N ARG A 402 -4.75 -23.18 -17.84
CA ARG A 402 -3.77 -22.37 -17.12
C ARG A 402 -3.80 -22.61 -15.61
N LEU A 403 -5.00 -22.72 -15.02
CA LEU A 403 -5.15 -23.03 -13.59
C LEU A 403 -4.56 -24.40 -13.26
N ARG A 404 -4.75 -25.40 -14.12
CA ARG A 404 -4.12 -26.72 -13.96
C ARG A 404 -2.60 -26.64 -13.99
N ALA A 405 -2.03 -25.88 -14.92
CA ALA A 405 -0.59 -25.62 -14.95
C ALA A 405 -0.10 -24.91 -13.69
N LEU A 406 -0.83 -23.90 -13.22
CA LEU A 406 -0.51 -23.20 -11.98
C LEU A 406 -0.47 -24.13 -10.78
N PHE A 407 -1.48 -24.98 -10.62
CA PHE A 407 -1.51 -25.93 -9.51
C PHE A 407 -0.45 -27.02 -9.64
N ALA A 408 -0.13 -27.48 -10.85
CA ALA A 408 0.95 -28.44 -11.08
C ALA A 408 2.33 -27.85 -10.71
N ASP A 409 2.60 -26.62 -11.16
CA ASP A 409 3.85 -25.92 -10.85
C ASP A 409 3.97 -25.67 -9.34
N LEU A 410 2.92 -25.16 -8.69
CA LEU A 410 2.91 -25.00 -7.23
C LEU A 410 3.08 -26.34 -6.51
N ALA A 411 2.40 -27.40 -6.93
CA ALA A 411 2.52 -28.72 -6.30
C ALA A 411 3.94 -29.28 -6.41
N SER A 412 4.68 -28.97 -7.48
CA SER A 412 6.07 -29.41 -7.65
C SER A 412 7.08 -28.71 -6.71
N ILE A 413 6.73 -27.53 -6.20
CA ILE A 413 7.64 -26.67 -5.39
C ILE A 413 7.21 -26.63 -3.92
N CYS A 414 5.91 -26.65 -3.64
CA CYS A 414 5.37 -26.44 -2.30
C CYS A 414 5.63 -27.64 -1.37
N PRO A 415 5.88 -27.39 -0.06
CA PRO A 415 6.04 -28.44 0.93
C PRO A 415 4.74 -29.24 1.14
N GLY A 416 4.85 -30.45 1.70
CA GLY A 416 3.72 -31.36 1.91
C GLY A 416 2.56 -30.77 2.72
N SER A 417 2.85 -29.89 3.68
CA SER A 417 1.87 -29.13 4.47
C SER A 417 0.92 -28.27 3.62
N GLN A 418 1.36 -27.85 2.44
CA GLN A 418 0.64 -26.92 1.56
C GLN A 418 -0.10 -27.62 0.41
N GLN A 419 0.10 -28.92 0.24
CA GLN A 419 -0.44 -29.70 -0.90
C GLN A 419 -1.95 -29.91 -0.84
N GLU A 420 -2.53 -30.00 0.36
CA GLU A 420 -3.97 -30.20 0.53
C GLU A 420 -4.78 -29.07 -0.12
N ALA A 421 -4.38 -27.81 0.13
CA ALA A 421 -5.04 -26.64 -0.45
C ALA A 421 -5.00 -26.61 -1.98
N LEU A 422 -3.95 -27.17 -2.61
CA LEU A 422 -3.82 -27.24 -4.07
C LEU A 422 -4.64 -28.40 -4.64
N SER A 423 -4.52 -29.58 -4.04
CA SER A 423 -5.19 -30.80 -4.53
C SER A 423 -6.72 -30.72 -4.44
N GLU A 424 -7.26 -30.05 -3.42
CA GLU A 424 -8.70 -29.78 -3.33
C GLU A 424 -9.22 -29.01 -4.55
N ARG A 425 -8.47 -27.99 -5.00
CA ARG A 425 -8.84 -27.14 -6.15
C ARG A 425 -8.70 -27.86 -7.48
N VAL A 426 -7.65 -28.68 -7.64
CA VAL A 426 -7.50 -29.57 -8.80
C VAL A 426 -8.67 -30.55 -8.88
N ALA A 427 -9.04 -31.18 -7.76
CA ALA A 427 -10.16 -32.10 -7.72
C ALA A 427 -11.50 -31.43 -8.09
N VAL A 428 -11.67 -30.14 -7.76
CA VAL A 428 -12.85 -29.36 -8.21
C VAL A 428 -12.81 -29.11 -9.72
N LEU A 429 -11.64 -28.81 -10.30
CA LEU A 429 -11.50 -28.68 -11.76
C LEU A 429 -11.84 -30.00 -12.47
N ASP A 430 -11.41 -31.14 -11.92
CA ASP A 430 -11.69 -32.46 -12.49
C ASP A 430 -13.18 -32.79 -12.48
N ARG A 431 -13.85 -32.60 -11.34
CA ARG A 431 -15.31 -32.73 -11.26
C ARG A 431 -16.06 -31.74 -12.15
N GLY A 432 -15.41 -30.61 -12.47
CA GLY A 432 -15.96 -29.58 -13.34
C GLY A 432 -15.99 -29.96 -14.83
N ILE A 433 -15.09 -30.84 -15.29
CA ILE A 433 -14.98 -31.21 -16.72
C ILE A 433 -16.32 -31.71 -17.26
N ASP A 434 -16.92 -32.69 -16.59
CA ASP A 434 -18.19 -33.29 -17.04
C ASP A 434 -19.39 -32.37 -16.79
N ARG A 435 -19.26 -31.44 -15.83
CA ARG A 435 -20.34 -30.52 -15.45
C ARG A 435 -20.44 -29.31 -16.37
N TRP A 436 -19.33 -28.82 -16.92
CA TRP A 436 -19.27 -27.57 -17.65
C TRP A 436 -19.20 -27.75 -19.17
N TRP A 437 -18.80 -28.92 -19.66
CA TRP A 437 -18.56 -29.16 -21.07
C TRP A 437 -19.38 -30.35 -21.59
N ASP A 438 -20.20 -30.11 -22.61
CA ASP A 438 -21.02 -31.15 -23.25
C ASP A 438 -20.26 -31.90 -24.35
N ASP A 439 -19.41 -31.20 -25.10
CA ASP A 439 -18.67 -31.77 -26.23
C ASP A 439 -17.46 -32.60 -25.75
N PRO A 440 -17.27 -33.83 -26.25
CA PRO A 440 -16.12 -34.67 -25.89
C PRO A 440 -14.76 -34.04 -26.22
N LEU A 441 -14.65 -33.21 -27.26
CA LEU A 441 -13.43 -32.48 -27.58
C LEU A 441 -13.13 -31.47 -26.48
N ASP A 442 -14.10 -30.64 -26.10
CA ASP A 442 -13.91 -29.59 -25.09
C ASP A 442 -13.55 -30.17 -23.73
N ARG A 443 -14.15 -31.29 -23.34
CA ARG A 443 -13.76 -32.05 -22.12
C ARG A 443 -12.29 -32.44 -22.15
N ARG A 444 -11.83 -33.04 -23.26
CA ARG A 444 -10.43 -33.42 -23.42
C ARG A 444 -9.52 -32.20 -23.36
N LEU A 445 -9.87 -31.13 -24.08
CA LEU A 445 -9.05 -29.92 -24.13
C LEU A 445 -8.96 -29.25 -22.76
N ALA A 446 -10.05 -29.14 -22.00
CA ALA A 446 -10.08 -28.52 -20.68
C ALA A 446 -9.38 -29.33 -19.57
N ALA A 447 -9.16 -30.63 -19.79
CA ALA A 447 -8.44 -31.51 -18.87
C ALA A 447 -6.91 -31.36 -18.97
N VAL A 448 -6.39 -30.78 -20.05
CA VAL A 448 -4.95 -30.68 -20.30
C VAL A 448 -4.30 -29.62 -19.41
N VAL A 449 -3.08 -29.90 -18.96
CA VAL A 449 -2.18 -28.92 -18.33
C VAL A 449 -1.48 -28.14 -19.44
N ASP A 450 -1.67 -26.81 -19.49
CA ASP A 450 -1.01 -25.97 -20.48
C ASP A 450 -0.68 -24.58 -19.88
N PRO A 451 0.61 -24.22 -19.75
CA PRO A 451 1.06 -22.94 -19.19
C PRO A 451 0.62 -21.71 -19.98
N GLU A 452 0.35 -21.83 -21.28
CA GLU A 452 -0.14 -20.70 -22.10
C GLU A 452 -1.68 -20.71 -22.22
N GLY A 453 -2.27 -21.88 -22.00
CA GLY A 453 -3.71 -22.16 -22.10
C GLY A 453 -4.25 -22.14 -23.54
N ILE A 454 -3.42 -21.91 -24.54
CA ILE A 454 -3.81 -21.78 -25.95
C ILE A 454 -3.64 -23.07 -26.79
N GLY A 455 -3.22 -24.17 -26.16
CA GLY A 455 -2.96 -25.46 -26.80
C GLY A 455 -1.49 -25.71 -27.10
N GLY A 456 -0.57 -25.15 -26.30
CA GLY A 456 0.87 -25.43 -26.39
C GLY A 456 1.19 -26.88 -26.02
N ALA A 457 2.22 -27.45 -26.65
CA ALA A 457 2.56 -28.88 -26.56
C ALA A 457 2.71 -29.37 -25.11
N GLU A 458 2.14 -30.55 -24.84
CA GLU A 458 2.36 -31.33 -23.62
C GLU A 458 3.86 -31.38 -23.32
N ARG A 459 4.30 -30.76 -22.22
CA ARG A 459 5.63 -31.04 -21.69
C ARG A 459 5.51 -32.34 -20.90
N ASP A 460 5.93 -33.42 -21.54
CA ASP A 460 6.17 -34.74 -20.92
C ASP A 460 7.06 -34.63 -19.67
#